data_AF-A0A3A5JA24-F1
#
_entry.id   AF-A0A3A5JA24-F1
#
_cell.length_a   1.000
_cell.length_b   1.000
_cell.length_c   1.000
_cell.angle_alpha   90.00
_cell.angle_beta   90.00
_cell.angle_gamma   90.00
#
_symmetry.space_group_name_H-M   'P 1'
#
loop_
_entity.id
_entity.type
_entity.pdbx_description
1 polymer ?
#
loop_
_entity_poly.entity_id
_entity_poly.type
_entity_poly.pdbx_seq_one_letter_code
_entity_poly.pdbx_strand_id
1 'polypeptide(L)' 'MSVASLCAVCESREAERTCDRCGRGVCAQHYDDAFGLCLDCGDSAGSGGPGGPSDPDGTGRDDVGDNVQF' A
#
# COMPACT_ATOMS: atom_id res chain seq x y z
N MET A 1 10.04 18.59 25.56
CA MET A 1 11.09 18.42 24.54
C MET A 1 10.38 18.10 23.24
N SER A 2 10.52 18.94 22.21
CA SER A 2 9.77 18.87 20.96
C SER A 2 10.35 17.76 20.07
N VAL A 3 9.58 16.70 19.85
CA VAL A 3 9.94 15.67 18.87
C VAL A 3 9.75 16.28 17.48
N ALA A 4 10.82 16.40 16.69
CA ALA A 4 10.66 16.63 15.27
C ALA A 4 9.92 15.42 14.70
N SER A 5 8.79 15.63 14.03
CA SER A 5 8.03 14.53 13.43
C SER A 5 8.85 13.96 12.28
N LEU A 6 9.26 12.70 12.39
CA LEU A 6 9.84 11.96 11.27
C LEU A 6 8.76 11.66 10.22
N CYS A 7 9.19 11.36 9.01
CA CYS A 7 8.32 10.90 7.95
C CYS A 7 7.59 9.64 8.40
N ALA A 8 6.26 9.69 8.45
CA ALA A 8 5.43 8.56 8.88
C ALA A 8 5.41 7.36 7.90
N VAL A 9 6.16 7.45 6.79
CA VAL A 9 6.26 6.37 5.77
C VAL A 9 7.58 5.62 5.91
N CYS A 10 8.71 6.31 5.99
CA CYS A 10 10.02 5.67 6.10
C CYS A 10 10.68 5.79 7.47
N GLU A 11 10.16 6.65 8.35
CA GLU A 11 10.62 6.89 9.72
C GLU A 11 12.12 7.19 9.85
N SER A 12 12.77 7.54 8.75
CA SER A 12 14.23 7.69 8.64
C SER A 12 14.66 9.12 8.36
N ARG A 13 13.73 9.97 7.89
CA ARG A 13 13.96 11.36 7.53
C ARG A 13 12.96 12.25 8.24
N GLU A 14 13.31 13.50 8.47
CA GLU A 14 12.39 14.48 9.04
C GLU A 14 11.23 14.75 8.08
N ALA A 15 10.03 14.94 8.63
CA ALA A 15 8.87 15.33 7.85
C ALA A 15 9.02 16.78 7.39
N GLU A 16 8.98 16.98 6.08
CA GLU A 16 9.11 18.30 5.47
C GLU A 16 7.76 18.82 4.99
N ARG A 17 6.85 17.90 4.58
CA ARG A 17 5.53 18.15 4.00
C ARG A 17 4.46 17.48 4.87
N THR A 18 3.22 17.94 4.80
CA THR A 18 2.09 17.33 5.52
C THR A 18 1.06 16.86 4.51
N CYS A 19 0.59 15.62 4.64
CA CYS A 19 -0.43 15.08 3.77
C CYS A 19 -1.82 15.64 4.13
N ASP A 20 -2.51 16.22 3.16
CA ASP A 20 -3.85 16.81 3.37
C ASP A 20 -4.95 15.76 3.64
N ARG A 21 -4.75 14.50 3.24
CA ARG A 21 -5.75 13.42 3.48
C ARG A 21 -5.79 12.95 4.93
N CYS A 22 -4.62 12.72 5.50
CA CYS A 22 -4.46 12.00 6.78
C CYS A 22 -3.70 12.82 7.83
N GLY A 23 -3.18 14.00 7.49
CA GLY A 23 -2.52 14.92 8.42
C GLY A 23 -1.11 14.51 8.89
N ARG A 24 -0.58 13.36 8.45
CA ARG A 24 0.78 12.91 8.78
C ARG A 24 1.84 13.71 8.03
N GLY A 25 2.97 13.95 8.72
CA GLY A 25 4.17 14.52 8.14
C GLY A 25 4.98 13.49 7.34
N VAL A 26 5.42 13.87 6.14
CA VAL A 26 6.20 13.05 5.23
C VAL A 26 7.36 13.83 4.61
N CYS A 27 8.43 13.14 4.21
CA CYS A 27 9.53 13.76 3.47
C CYS A 27 9.14 13.95 1.99
N ALA A 28 9.87 14.81 1.27
CA ALA A 28 9.59 15.10 -0.15
C ALA A 28 9.61 13.86 -1.05
N GLN A 29 10.34 12.80 -0.66
CA GLN A 29 10.39 11.53 -1.42
C GLN A 29 9.07 10.74 -1.35
N HIS A 30 8.32 10.86 -0.25
CA HIS A 30 7.06 10.13 -0.01
C HIS A 30 5.84 11.05 -0.04
N TYR A 31 6.03 12.29 -0.51
CA TYR A 31 4.98 13.25 -0.79
C TYR A 31 4.77 13.29 -2.29
N ASP A 32 3.52 13.19 -2.70
CA ASP A 32 3.09 13.38 -4.06
C ASP A 32 2.64 14.83 -4.23
N ASP A 33 3.47 15.64 -4.86
CA ASP A 33 3.17 17.06 -5.12
C ASP A 33 2.05 17.26 -6.14
N ALA A 34 1.75 16.26 -6.98
CA ALA A 34 0.70 16.36 -7.99
C ALA A 34 -0.70 16.31 -7.35
N PHE A 35 -0.87 15.48 -6.33
CA PHE A 35 -2.13 15.33 -5.59
C PHE A 35 -2.12 16.02 -4.22
N GLY A 36 -0.95 16.44 -3.73
CA GLY A 36 -0.77 17.00 -2.38
C GLY A 36 -0.88 15.96 -1.26
N LEU A 37 -0.66 14.69 -1.58
CA LEU A 37 -0.92 13.55 -0.68
C LEU A 37 0.35 12.75 -0.45
N CYS A 38 0.45 11.98 0.64
CA CYS A 38 1.53 11.00 0.76
C CYS A 38 1.32 9.81 -0.19
N LEU A 39 2.39 9.16 -0.62
CA LEU A 39 2.33 8.02 -1.57
C LEU A 39 1.38 6.91 -1.11
N ASP A 40 1.28 6.63 0.19
CA ASP A 40 0.35 5.64 0.75
C ASP A 40 -1.14 5.99 0.51
N CYS A 41 -1.47 7.29 0.55
CA CYS A 41 -2.81 7.79 0.24
C CYS A 41 -3.04 7.92 -1.27
N GLY A 42 -1.99 8.29 -2.03
CA GLY A 42 -2.05 8.39 -3.49
C GLY A 42 -2.21 7.04 -4.18
N ASP A 43 -1.50 6.01 -3.70
CA ASP A 43 -1.56 4.64 -4.21
C ASP A 43 -2.95 4.02 -4.00
N SER A 44 -3.56 4.27 -2.82
CA SER A 44 -4.94 3.88 -2.52
C SER A 44 -5.97 4.60 -3.41
N ALA A 45 -5.69 5.81 -3.90
CA ALA A 45 -6.56 6.55 -4.80
C ALA A 45 -6.41 6.12 -6.27
N GLY A 46 -5.31 5.44 -6.59
CA GLY A 46 -4.93 5.03 -7.94
C GLY A 46 -4.66 3.53 -8.05
N SER A 47 -5.48 2.68 -7.41
CA SER A 47 -5.39 1.21 -7.52
C SER A 47 -5.40 0.78 -9.00
N GLY A 48 -4.19 0.68 -9.54
CA GLY A 48 -3.86 0.49 -10.94
C GLY A 48 -2.34 0.53 -11.18
N GLY A 49 -1.52 0.43 -10.13
CA GLY A 49 -0.08 0.19 -10.24
C GLY A 49 0.19 -1.32 -10.36
N PRO A 50 1.02 -1.79 -11.34
CA PRO A 50 1.30 -3.20 -11.54
C PRO A 50 2.28 -3.73 -10.49
N GLY A 51 1.76 -4.21 -9.36
CA GLY A 51 2.58 -4.75 -8.28
C GLY A 51 1.82 -5.74 -7.40
N GLY A 52 1.61 -6.96 -7.90
CA GLY A 52 1.04 -8.10 -7.15
C GLY A 52 -0.35 -8.50 -7.66
N PRO A 53 -0.46 -9.69 -8.30
CA PRO A 53 -0.49 -10.91 -7.51
C PRO A 53 0.57 -11.94 -7.93
N SER A 54 1.54 -12.21 -7.06
CA SER A 54 1.92 -13.60 -6.77
C SER A 54 0.82 -14.06 -5.80
N ASP A 55 -0.09 -14.97 -6.07
CA ASP A 55 -0.11 -16.16 -6.90
C ASP A 55 -1.60 -16.42 -7.22
N PRO A 56 -2.00 -16.81 -8.45
CA PRO A 56 -3.19 -17.61 -8.59
C PRO A 56 -2.86 -19.02 -8.10
N ASP A 57 -3.19 -19.26 -6.84
CA ASP A 57 -3.55 -20.58 -6.34
C ASP A 57 -4.40 -21.31 -7.40
N GLY A 58 -3.95 -22.51 -7.74
CA GLY A 58 -4.61 -23.39 -8.67
C GLY A 58 -4.00 -24.77 -8.53
N THR A 59 -3.97 -25.30 -7.29
CA THR A 59 -3.68 -26.72 -7.08
C THR A 59 -4.67 -27.54 -7.89
N GLY A 60 -4.17 -28.23 -8.92
CA GLY A 60 -4.90 -29.23 -9.68
C GLY A 60 -5.36 -30.33 -8.74
N ARG A 61 -6.58 -30.20 -8.25
CA ARG A 61 -7.33 -31.21 -7.52
C ARG A 61 -8.56 -31.55 -8.35
N ASP A 62 -8.30 -32.08 -9.53
CA ASP A 62 -9.28 -32.91 -10.21
C ASP A 62 -9.37 -34.24 -9.45
N ASP A 63 -9.83 -34.16 -8.20
CA ASP A 63 -10.28 -35.30 -7.40
C ASP A 63 -11.59 -35.81 -8.02
N VAL A 64 -11.48 -36.43 -9.20
CA VAL A 64 -12.52 -37.32 -9.74
C VAL A 64 -12.52 -38.58 -8.89
N GLY A 65 -13.07 -38.42 -7.68
CA GLY A 65 -13.57 -39.50 -6.85
C GLY A 65 -14.84 -40.04 -7.48
N ASP A 66 -14.65 -41.05 -8.31
CA ASP A 66 -15.63 -42.11 -8.56
C ASP A 66 -16.26 -42.58 -7.23
N ASN A 67 -17.56 -42.33 -7.00
CA ASN A 67 -18.42 -43.20 -6.16
C ASN A 67 -19.92 -42.81 -6.11
N VAL A 68 -20.72 -43.56 -6.88
CA VAL A 68 -21.97 -44.28 -6.52
C VAL A 68 -23.01 -43.70 -5.53
N GLN A 69 -24.28 -43.68 -6.00
CA GLN A 69 -25.56 -44.19 -5.41
C GLN A 69 -26.75 -43.31 -5.92
N PHE A 70 -27.91 -43.86 -6.33
CA PHE A 70 -28.77 -44.86 -5.70
C PHE A 70 -29.41 -45.83 -6.70
#